data_AF-Q3SNR0-F1
#
_entry.id   AF-Q3SNR0-F1
#
_cell.length_a   1.000
_cell.length_b   1.000
_cell.length_c   1.000
_cell.angle_alpha   90.00
_cell.angle_beta   90.00
_cell.angle_gamma   90.00
#
_symmetry.space_group_name_H-M   'P 1'
#
loop_
_entity.id
_entity.type
_entity.pdbx_description
1 polymer ?
#
loop_
_entity_poly.entity_id
_entity_poly.type
_entity_poly.pdbx_seq_one_letter_code
_entity_poly.pdbx_strand_id
1 'polypeptide(L)'
;MSTQGIEAFQDLTLAPAQGDLNAIRTCLVNHQTPDWVHDADQETELRKYSGGDEDIIQFRYVGSDRPMAALTLWQRENGYAVTNIVPAEQGQLSVSEYNALLQDFVRKVVQPAQREFEFNVNITEPVRQLDSWISKGAAESLRRFSVLANKSTTNSHPNDAERWEQFVVAVHLGGPPLGTDILIQWLVEIDGWDEQSAQKLAIDYEKGISLLETYDRLTRG
;
A
#
# COMPACT_ATOMS: atom_id res chain seq x y z
N MET A 1 -20.00 2.39 10.94
CA MET A 1 -19.62 3.46 9.99
C MET A 1 -18.88 2.76 8.86
N SER A 2 -19.31 2.99 7.63
CA SER A 2 -19.01 2.23 6.43
C SER A 2 -17.55 2.33 6.00
N THR A 3 -16.76 1.28 6.21
CA THR A 3 -15.47 1.10 5.53
C THR A 3 -15.76 0.74 4.07
N GLN A 4 -15.72 1.71 3.17
CA GLN A 4 -15.86 1.51 1.72
C GLN A 4 -14.52 1.10 1.05
N GLY A 5 -13.63 0.45 1.79
CA GLY A 5 -12.31 0.08 1.28
C GLY A 5 -11.44 -0.65 2.30
N ILE A 6 -10.32 -1.19 1.83
CA ILE A 6 -9.34 -1.94 2.63
C ILE A 6 -8.28 -0.97 3.16
N GLU A 7 -7.84 -1.18 4.40
CA GLU A 7 -6.70 -0.45 4.95
C GLU A 7 -5.42 -0.83 4.19
N ALA A 8 -4.74 0.16 3.63
CA ALA A 8 -3.53 -0.02 2.85
C ALA A 8 -2.37 0.73 3.50
N PHE A 9 -1.14 0.26 3.26
CA PHE A 9 0.05 0.99 3.64
C PHE A 9 0.06 2.36 2.95
N GLN A 10 0.30 3.41 3.74
CA GLN A 10 0.47 4.75 3.23
C GLN A 10 1.89 4.95 2.74
N ASP A 11 2.03 5.61 1.60
CA ASP A 11 3.30 6.00 1.03
C ASP A 11 3.52 7.49 1.28
N LEU A 12 4.68 7.86 1.80
CA LEU A 12 5.07 9.26 1.97
C LEU A 12 6.16 9.63 0.96
N THR A 13 5.91 10.71 0.23
CA THR A 13 6.88 11.33 -0.68
C THR A 13 7.00 12.81 -0.37
N LEU A 14 8.24 13.30 -0.39
CA LEU A 14 8.62 14.67 -0.12
C LEU A 14 9.34 15.19 -1.35
N ALA A 15 8.86 16.26 -1.96
CA ALA A 15 9.47 16.84 -3.15
C ALA A 15 9.77 18.32 -2.94
N PRO A 16 10.93 18.83 -3.37
CA PRO A 16 11.26 20.24 -3.20
C PRO A 16 10.24 21.13 -3.92
N ALA A 17 9.84 22.24 -3.30
CA ALA A 17 9.09 23.28 -4.01
C ALA A 17 10.01 24.06 -4.97
N GLN A 18 11.28 24.20 -4.59
CA GLN A 18 12.39 24.74 -5.41
C GLN A 18 13.63 23.88 -5.16
N GLY A 19 14.42 23.60 -6.20
CA GLY A 19 15.33 22.45 -6.36
C GLY A 19 16.52 22.27 -5.39
N ASP A 20 16.32 22.44 -4.08
CA ASP A 20 17.30 22.13 -3.04
C ASP A 20 16.82 20.94 -2.18
N LEU A 21 17.27 19.74 -2.57
CA LEU A 21 17.03 18.50 -1.82
C LEU A 21 17.78 18.47 -0.47
N ASN A 22 18.96 19.09 -0.42
CA ASN A 22 19.77 19.13 0.79
C ASN A 22 19.07 19.95 1.89
N ALA A 23 18.38 21.03 1.50
CA ALA A 23 17.57 21.81 2.44
C ALA A 23 16.47 20.96 3.11
N ILE A 24 15.78 20.08 2.35
CA ILE A 24 14.79 19.16 2.93
C ILE A 24 15.45 18.27 3.98
N ARG A 25 16.58 17.63 3.64
CA ARG A 25 17.33 16.78 4.58
C ARG A 25 17.67 17.54 5.86
N THR A 26 18.30 18.71 5.72
CA THR A 26 18.72 19.52 6.87
C THR A 26 17.53 19.90 7.74
N CYS A 27 16.42 20.35 7.15
CA CYS A 27 15.23 20.71 7.91
C CYS A 27 14.60 19.52 8.63
N LEU A 28 14.54 18.34 8.01
CA LEU A 28 14.03 17.13 8.66
C LEU A 28 14.88 16.73 9.87
N VAL A 29 16.21 16.66 9.69
CA VAL A 29 17.15 16.27 10.77
C VAL A 29 17.12 17.26 11.93
N ASN A 30 17.02 18.56 11.64
CA ASN A 30 16.92 19.60 12.66
C ASN A 30 15.60 19.55 13.45
N HIS A 31 14.54 18.98 12.87
CA HIS A 31 13.23 18.79 13.50
C HIS A 31 13.05 17.41 14.14
N GLN A 32 14.14 16.69 14.43
CA GLN A 32 14.06 15.54 15.32
C GLN A 32 13.39 15.92 16.65
N THR A 33 12.77 14.94 17.29
CA THR A 33 12.02 15.12 18.54
C THR A 33 12.51 14.12 19.59
N PRO A 34 12.12 14.23 20.87
CA PRO A 34 12.43 13.20 21.86
C PRO A 34 11.97 11.80 21.47
N ASP A 35 10.89 11.69 20.68
CA ASP A 35 10.35 10.40 20.23
C ASP A 35 10.91 9.97 18.86
N TRP A 36 11.26 10.92 18.00
CA TRP A 36 11.79 10.67 16.65
C TRP A 36 13.22 11.16 16.55
N VAL A 37 14.17 10.25 16.69
CA VAL A 37 15.60 10.55 16.78
C VAL A 37 16.28 10.22 15.46
N HIS A 38 17.08 11.15 14.95
CA HIS A 38 17.90 10.91 13.76
C HIS A 38 19.00 9.87 14.06
N ASP A 39 19.16 8.87 13.19
CA ASP A 39 20.10 7.76 13.37
C ASP A 39 21.24 7.81 12.33
N ALA A 40 22.19 8.71 12.57
CA ALA A 40 23.34 8.94 11.68
C ALA A 40 24.25 7.70 11.52
N ASP A 41 24.33 6.85 12.55
CA ASP A 41 25.13 5.63 12.50
C ASP A 41 24.50 4.63 11.52
N GLN A 42 23.19 4.41 11.64
CA GLN A 42 22.46 3.52 10.74
C GLN A 42 22.43 4.04 9.29
N GLU A 43 22.35 5.36 9.07
CA GLU A 43 22.52 5.94 7.73
C GLU A 43 23.87 5.59 7.13
N THR A 44 24.93 5.73 7.92
CA THR A 44 26.30 5.45 7.47
C THR A 44 26.46 3.99 7.08
N GLU A 45 25.87 3.06 7.83
CA GLU A 45 25.86 1.63 7.48
C GLU A 45 25.07 1.35 6.20
N LEU A 46 23.85 1.89 6.07
CA LEU A 46 23.02 1.66 4.89
C LEU A 46 23.63 2.24 3.61
N ARG A 47 24.32 3.39 3.70
CA ARG A 47 25.02 3.99 2.56
C ARG A 47 26.15 3.13 2.00
N LYS A 48 26.71 2.18 2.78
CA LYS A 48 27.70 1.22 2.27
C LYS A 48 27.10 0.26 1.25
N TYR A 49 25.79 0.05 1.31
CA TYR A 49 25.04 -0.88 0.47
C TYR A 49 24.22 -0.19 -0.61
N SER A 50 24.10 1.15 -0.58
CA SER A 50 23.47 1.92 -1.65
C SER A 50 24.41 2.02 -2.85
N GLY A 51 23.93 1.62 -4.03
CA GLY A 51 24.73 1.52 -5.26
C GLY A 51 24.97 2.84 -6.00
N GLY A 52 25.13 3.99 -5.33
CA GLY A 52 25.33 5.28 -6.00
C GLY A 52 25.33 6.50 -5.07
N ASP A 53 25.10 7.67 -5.65
CA ASP A 53 25.04 9.00 -4.99
C ASP A 53 23.68 9.29 -4.31
N GLU A 54 22.80 8.28 -4.18
CA GLU A 54 21.49 8.46 -3.54
C GLU A 54 21.63 8.65 -2.03
N ASP A 55 21.02 9.72 -1.51
CA ASP A 55 21.00 10.00 -0.10
C ASP A 55 19.99 9.12 0.68
N ILE A 56 20.33 8.85 1.94
CA ILE A 56 19.51 8.07 2.87
C ILE A 56 19.38 8.88 4.17
N ILE A 57 18.15 8.98 4.67
CA ILE A 57 17.86 9.53 6.00
C ILE A 57 17.25 8.43 6.88
N GLN A 58 17.75 8.25 8.10
CA GLN A 58 17.21 7.32 9.09
C GLN A 58 16.68 8.05 10.30
N PHE A 59 15.50 7.65 10.73
CA PHE A 59 14.97 8.01 12.04
C PHE A 59 14.60 6.75 12.82
N ARG A 60 14.72 6.82 14.14
CA ARG A 60 14.15 5.84 15.05
C ARG A 60 13.02 6.46 15.85
N TYR A 61 11.90 5.76 15.91
CA TYR A 61 10.88 6.00 16.91
C TYR A 61 11.26 5.29 18.21
N VAL A 62 11.42 6.08 19.28
CA VAL A 62 11.80 5.63 20.63
C VAL A 62 10.76 6.01 21.70
N GLY A 63 9.61 6.55 21.29
CA GLY A 63 8.51 6.89 22.19
C GLY A 63 7.78 5.66 22.72
N SER A 64 6.93 5.84 23.75
CA SER A 64 6.22 4.75 24.43
C SER A 64 4.86 4.39 23.82
N ASP A 65 4.28 5.26 22.99
CA ASP A 65 2.87 5.14 22.56
C ASP A 65 2.66 4.21 21.35
N ARG A 66 3.75 3.68 20.77
CA ARG A 66 3.76 2.85 19.55
C ARG A 66 4.94 1.88 19.62
N PRO A 67 4.94 0.79 18.83
CA PRO A 67 6.12 -0.06 18.70
C PRO A 67 7.34 0.77 18.27
N MET A 68 8.48 0.53 18.93
CA MET A 68 9.75 1.11 18.50
C MET A 68 10.05 0.65 17.07
N ALA A 69 10.50 1.57 16.22
CA ALA A 69 10.69 1.30 14.80
C ALA A 69 11.78 2.17 14.18
N ALA A 70 12.42 1.66 13.13
CA ALA A 70 13.31 2.41 12.26
C ALA A 70 12.57 2.82 10.99
N LEU A 71 12.60 4.11 10.65
CA LEU A 71 12.00 4.68 9.45
C LEU A 71 13.12 5.13 8.49
N THR A 72 13.04 4.66 7.26
CA THR A 72 13.99 4.96 6.19
C THR A 72 13.39 5.90 5.17
N LEU A 73 13.99 7.08 4.98
CA LEU A 73 13.78 7.89 3.78
C LEU A 73 14.92 7.64 2.80
N TRP A 74 14.59 7.31 1.57
CA TRP A 74 15.55 7.25 0.47
C TRP A 74 15.31 8.37 -0.52
N GLN A 75 16.41 8.94 -1.01
CA GLN A 75 16.36 9.83 -2.14
C GLN A 75 15.83 9.09 -3.37
N ARG A 76 14.91 9.74 -4.06
CA ARG A 76 14.40 9.37 -5.39
C ARG A 76 14.66 10.54 -6.33
N GLU A 77 14.40 10.36 -7.62
CA GLU A 77 14.74 11.33 -8.68
C GLU A 77 14.40 12.79 -8.32
N ASN A 78 13.25 13.03 -7.70
CA ASN A 78 12.76 14.37 -7.38
C ASN A 78 12.43 14.57 -5.89
N GLY A 79 13.11 13.89 -4.97
CA GLY A 79 12.72 14.00 -3.55
C GLY A 79 13.23 12.91 -2.63
N TYR A 80 12.55 12.78 -1.50
CA TYR A 80 12.68 11.65 -0.59
C TYR A 80 11.37 10.86 -0.53
N ALA A 81 11.47 9.54 -0.41
CA ALA A 81 10.33 8.67 -0.14
C ALA A 81 10.60 7.84 1.10
N VAL A 82 9.60 7.66 1.95
CA VAL A 82 9.68 6.64 3.00
C VAL A 82 9.58 5.28 2.32
N THR A 83 10.66 4.51 2.37
CA THR A 83 10.72 3.20 1.71
C THR A 83 10.42 2.06 2.66
N ASN A 84 10.63 2.27 3.96
CA ASN A 84 10.35 1.24 4.96
C ASN A 84 10.17 1.84 6.36
N ILE A 85 9.36 1.14 7.16
CA ILE A 85 9.26 1.31 8.62
C ILE A 85 9.34 -0.09 9.22
N VAL A 86 10.45 -0.39 9.91
CA VAL A 86 10.74 -1.72 10.42
C VAL A 86 10.66 -1.70 11.95
N PRO A 87 9.88 -2.60 12.58
CA PRO A 87 9.83 -2.69 14.03
C PRO A 87 11.17 -3.13 14.61
N ALA A 88 11.53 -2.61 15.79
CA ALA A 88 12.77 -2.95 16.47
C ALA A 88 12.68 -4.26 17.27
N GLU A 89 11.50 -4.58 17.84
CA GLU A 89 11.35 -5.67 18.82
C GLU A 89 10.39 -6.79 18.39
N GLN A 90 9.47 -6.50 17.46
CA GLN A 90 8.48 -7.47 16.98
C GLN A 90 8.77 -7.92 15.55
N GLY A 91 8.15 -9.02 15.12
CA GLY A 91 8.40 -9.59 13.80
C GLY A 91 7.93 -8.70 12.64
N GLN A 92 6.74 -8.12 12.74
CA GLN A 92 6.17 -7.25 11.71
C GLN A 92 5.19 -6.24 12.31
N LEU A 93 5.00 -5.09 11.65
CA LEU A 93 3.95 -4.14 11.96
C LEU A 93 2.68 -4.53 11.20
N SER A 94 1.52 -4.38 11.83
CA SER A 94 0.25 -4.30 11.10
C SER A 94 0.19 -3.05 10.23
N VAL A 95 -0.72 -3.02 9.24
CA VAL A 95 -0.94 -1.84 8.40
C VAL A 95 -1.29 -0.61 9.24
N SER A 96 -2.14 -0.78 10.25
CA SER A 96 -2.53 0.31 11.14
C SER A 96 -1.36 0.84 11.99
N GLU A 97 -0.50 -0.04 12.52
CA GLU A 97 0.69 0.38 13.27
C GLU A 97 1.70 1.11 12.38
N TYR A 98 1.93 0.60 11.17
CA TYR A 98 2.78 1.26 10.17
C TYR A 98 2.26 2.66 9.86
N ASN A 99 0.98 2.76 9.49
CA ASN A 99 0.35 4.04 9.13
C ASN A 99 0.36 5.00 10.32
N ALA A 100 0.12 4.51 11.53
CA ALA A 100 0.15 5.33 12.75
C ALA A 100 1.54 5.87 13.07
N LEU A 101 2.61 5.12 12.79
CA LEU A 101 3.99 5.58 12.89
C LEU A 101 4.29 6.62 11.81
N LEU A 102 3.93 6.35 10.55
CA LEU A 102 4.16 7.28 9.44
C LEU A 102 3.46 8.63 9.67
N GLN A 103 2.20 8.60 10.08
CA GLN A 103 1.43 9.80 10.41
C GLN A 103 2.00 10.57 11.61
N ASP A 104 2.52 9.86 12.61
CA ASP A 104 3.18 10.50 13.75
C ASP A 104 4.47 11.21 13.32
N PHE A 105 5.29 10.56 12.49
CA PHE A 105 6.49 11.16 11.89
C PHE A 105 6.13 12.40 11.06
N VAL A 106 5.10 12.31 10.22
CA VAL A 106 4.62 13.45 9.42
C VAL A 106 4.24 14.62 10.31
N ARG A 107 3.45 14.38 11.36
CA ARG A 107 2.97 15.41 12.27
C ARG A 107 4.09 16.04 13.10
N LYS A 108 5.02 15.22 13.62
CA LYS A 108 6.03 15.66 14.60
C LYS A 108 7.34 16.14 13.98
N VAL A 109 7.70 15.66 12.79
CA VAL A 109 8.97 15.99 12.12
C VAL A 109 8.73 16.72 10.80
N VAL A 110 7.94 16.13 9.90
CA VAL A 110 7.80 16.64 8.51
C VAL A 110 7.05 17.97 8.47
N GLN A 111 5.90 18.09 9.14
CA GLN A 111 5.09 19.32 9.13
C GLN A 111 5.82 20.51 9.78
N PRO A 112 6.50 20.36 10.92
CA PRO A 112 7.39 21.40 11.43
C PRO A 112 8.49 21.80 10.44
N ALA A 113 9.18 20.82 9.85
CA ALA A 113 10.19 21.10 8.83
C ALA A 113 9.63 21.84 7.61
N GLN A 114 8.42 21.50 7.16
CA GLN A 114 7.74 22.14 6.04
C GLN A 114 7.39 23.61 6.31
N ARG A 115 7.20 24.00 7.57
CA ARG A 115 6.95 25.40 7.95
C ARG A 115 8.23 26.24 7.92
N GLU A 116 9.40 25.62 8.12
CA GLU A 116 10.70 26.29 8.04
C GLU A 116 11.19 26.39 6.59
N PHE A 117 11.03 25.31 5.82
CA PHE A 117 11.43 25.23 4.42
C PHE A 117 10.29 24.66 3.58
N GLU A 118 9.90 25.37 2.52
CA GLU A 118 8.77 24.99 1.69
C GLU A 118 9.11 23.79 0.80
N PHE A 119 8.42 22.68 1.01
CA PHE A 119 8.43 21.50 0.14
C PHE A 119 7.05 20.87 0.08
N ASN A 120 6.81 20.09 -0.96
CA ASN A 120 5.57 19.35 -1.16
C ASN A 120 5.61 18.05 -0.35
N VAL A 121 4.54 17.81 0.41
CA VAL A 121 4.32 16.58 1.19
C VAL A 121 3.14 15.88 0.56
N ASN A 122 3.35 14.65 0.10
CA ASN A 122 2.30 13.81 -0.45
C ASN A 122 2.27 12.49 0.31
N ILE A 123 1.12 12.20 0.94
CA ILE A 123 0.84 10.95 1.63
C ILE A 123 -0.40 10.30 1.01
N THR A 124 -0.33 9.02 0.67
CA THR A 124 -1.47 8.31 0.08
C THR A 124 -2.57 8.09 1.12
N GLU A 125 -3.81 7.88 0.67
CA GLU A 125 -4.94 7.61 1.55
C GLU A 125 -4.75 6.28 2.30
N PRO A 126 -5.11 6.20 3.61
CA PRO A 126 -4.94 4.98 4.41
C PRO A 126 -5.94 3.88 4.04
N VAL A 127 -6.98 4.23 3.27
CA VAL A 127 -8.01 3.30 2.82
C VAL A 127 -8.10 3.39 1.31
N ARG A 128 -7.94 2.25 0.65
CA ARG A 128 -8.04 2.14 -0.81
C ARG A 128 -9.37 1.47 -1.20
N GLN A 129 -10.01 2.03 -2.21
CA GLN A 129 -11.25 1.49 -2.78
C GLN A 129 -10.94 0.51 -3.91
N LEU A 130 -11.86 -0.41 -4.19
CA LEU A 130 -11.70 -1.47 -5.19
C LEU A 130 -11.24 -0.94 -6.56
N ASP A 131 -11.84 0.17 -6.98
CA ASP A 131 -11.57 0.88 -8.24
C ASP A 131 -10.21 1.60 -8.29
N SER A 132 -9.44 1.57 -7.20
CA SER A 132 -8.03 2.02 -7.19
C SER A 132 -7.03 0.91 -7.55
N TRP A 133 -7.46 -0.36 -7.61
CA TRP A 133 -6.63 -1.50 -8.02
C TRP A 133 -7.03 -2.07 -9.38
N ILE A 134 -8.32 -2.04 -9.71
CA ILE A 134 -8.86 -2.57 -10.97
C ILE A 134 -9.72 -1.54 -11.68
N SER A 135 -9.97 -1.77 -12.96
CA SER A 135 -10.86 -0.91 -13.75
C SER A 135 -12.24 -0.76 -13.10
N LYS A 136 -12.89 0.39 -13.32
CA LYS A 136 -14.24 0.65 -12.79
C LYS A 136 -15.24 -0.44 -13.19
N GLY A 137 -15.18 -0.93 -14.42
CA GLY A 137 -16.06 -2.00 -14.90
C GLY A 137 -15.83 -3.33 -14.17
N ALA A 138 -14.58 -3.69 -13.90
CA ALA A 138 -14.26 -4.87 -13.11
C ALA A 138 -14.74 -4.73 -11.65
N ALA A 139 -14.55 -3.56 -11.04
CA ALA A 139 -15.03 -3.27 -9.70
C ALA A 139 -16.58 -3.36 -9.60
N GLU A 140 -17.29 -2.82 -10.59
CA GLU A 140 -18.76 -2.93 -10.67
C GLU A 140 -19.23 -4.37 -10.85
N SER A 141 -18.54 -5.16 -11.69
CA SER A 141 -18.83 -6.59 -11.86
C SER A 141 -18.63 -7.38 -10.57
N LEU A 142 -17.54 -7.14 -9.82
CA LEU A 142 -17.31 -7.81 -8.53
C LEU A 142 -18.40 -7.45 -7.52
N ARG A 143 -18.70 -6.16 -7.36
CA ARG A 143 -19.77 -5.68 -6.48
C ARG A 143 -21.12 -6.32 -6.83
N ARG A 144 -21.44 -6.42 -8.12
CA ARG A 144 -22.68 -7.05 -8.60
C ARG A 144 -22.73 -8.55 -8.30
N PHE A 145 -21.64 -9.28 -8.55
CA PHE A 145 -21.53 -10.69 -8.16
C PHE A 145 -21.75 -10.83 -6.65
N SER A 146 -21.00 -10.07 -5.86
CA SER A 146 -20.94 -10.20 -4.41
C SER A 146 -22.27 -9.91 -3.70
N VAL A 147 -23.03 -8.94 -4.21
CA VAL A 147 -24.36 -8.59 -3.68
C VAL A 147 -25.43 -9.61 -4.05
N LEU A 148 -25.35 -10.22 -5.24
CA LEU A 148 -26.40 -11.10 -5.78
C LEU A 148 -26.15 -12.59 -5.53
N ALA A 149 -24.90 -12.98 -5.30
CA ALA A 149 -24.54 -14.37 -5.13
C ALA A 149 -25.02 -14.91 -3.78
N ASN A 150 -25.42 -16.17 -3.78
CA ASN A 150 -25.56 -16.88 -2.52
C ASN A 150 -24.16 -17.26 -2.01
N LYS A 151 -23.69 -16.54 -0.99
CA LYS A 151 -22.33 -16.68 -0.44
C LYS A 151 -21.99 -18.09 0.02
N SER A 152 -22.98 -18.82 0.55
CA SER A 152 -22.81 -20.22 0.98
C SER A 152 -22.54 -21.20 -0.17
N THR A 153 -22.91 -20.84 -1.41
CA THR A 153 -22.72 -21.69 -2.59
C THR A 153 -21.64 -21.16 -3.54
N THR A 154 -21.04 -20.00 -3.23
CA THR A 154 -20.03 -19.34 -4.07
C THR A 154 -20.53 -19.16 -5.51
N ASN A 155 -19.72 -19.49 -6.51
CA ASN A 155 -20.06 -19.46 -7.93
C ASN A 155 -20.65 -20.79 -8.45
N SER A 156 -21.14 -21.68 -7.58
CA SER A 156 -21.65 -23.01 -8.02
C SER A 156 -23.02 -22.94 -8.71
N HIS A 157 -23.80 -21.89 -8.45
CA HIS A 157 -25.09 -21.69 -9.11
C HIS A 157 -24.87 -21.05 -10.49
N PRO A 158 -25.56 -21.47 -11.58
CA PRO A 158 -25.30 -20.98 -12.93
C PRO A 158 -25.27 -19.45 -13.08
N ASN A 159 -26.23 -18.75 -12.46
CA ASN A 159 -26.26 -17.28 -12.49
C ASN A 159 -25.12 -16.62 -11.72
N ASP A 160 -24.59 -17.30 -10.69
CA ASP A 160 -23.47 -16.80 -9.89
C ASP A 160 -22.15 -17.09 -10.60
N ALA A 161 -22.03 -18.25 -11.25
CA ALA A 161 -20.94 -18.57 -12.18
C ALA A 161 -20.82 -17.53 -13.29
N GLU A 162 -21.93 -17.21 -13.98
CA GLU A 162 -21.91 -16.23 -15.07
C GLU A 162 -21.45 -14.84 -14.59
N ARG A 163 -21.96 -14.36 -13.46
CA ARG A 163 -21.54 -13.06 -12.89
C ARG A 163 -20.07 -13.07 -12.47
N TRP A 164 -19.60 -14.19 -11.94
CA TRP A 164 -18.21 -14.37 -11.56
C TRP A 164 -17.28 -14.35 -12.78
N GLU A 165 -17.62 -15.10 -13.82
CA GLU A 165 -16.90 -15.11 -15.10
C GLU A 165 -16.87 -13.72 -15.74
N GLN A 166 -17.98 -12.97 -15.70
CA GLN A 166 -18.03 -11.57 -16.13
C GLN A 166 -17.04 -10.68 -15.36
N PHE A 167 -16.88 -10.90 -14.06
CA PHE A 167 -15.86 -10.20 -13.27
C PHE A 167 -14.44 -10.59 -13.72
N VAL A 168 -14.13 -11.87 -13.83
CA VAL A 168 -12.80 -12.36 -14.25
C VAL A 168 -12.42 -11.80 -15.63
N VAL A 169 -13.33 -11.85 -16.61
CA VAL A 169 -13.11 -11.30 -17.95
C VAL A 169 -12.91 -9.79 -17.89
N ALA A 170 -13.71 -9.06 -17.08
CA ALA A 170 -13.57 -7.62 -16.95
C ALA A 170 -12.22 -7.20 -16.33
N VAL A 171 -11.67 -8.00 -15.40
CA VAL A 171 -10.31 -7.79 -14.87
C VAL A 171 -9.27 -8.00 -15.96
N HIS A 172 -9.32 -9.12 -16.67
CA HIS A 172 -8.36 -9.46 -17.73
C HIS A 172 -8.29 -8.40 -18.84
N LEU A 173 -9.43 -7.85 -19.25
CA LEU A 173 -9.50 -6.79 -20.26
C LEU A 173 -9.13 -5.40 -19.72
N GLY A 174 -9.14 -5.22 -18.40
CA GLY A 174 -9.11 -3.93 -17.72
C GLY A 174 -7.73 -3.44 -17.28
N GLY A 175 -6.67 -4.23 -17.48
CA GLY A 175 -5.31 -3.89 -17.08
C GLY A 175 -4.68 -4.98 -16.20
N PRO A 176 -3.73 -4.62 -15.32
CA PRO A 176 -3.10 -5.58 -14.41
C PRO A 176 -4.14 -6.27 -13.52
N PRO A 177 -4.02 -7.59 -13.28
CA PRO A 177 -4.93 -8.31 -12.42
C PRO A 177 -4.82 -7.88 -10.97
N LEU A 178 -5.93 -7.97 -10.23
CA LEU A 178 -5.95 -7.83 -8.78
C LEU A 178 -5.16 -8.97 -8.13
N GLY A 179 -4.34 -8.65 -7.12
CA GLY A 179 -3.69 -9.65 -6.27
C GLY A 179 -4.73 -10.53 -5.55
N THR A 180 -4.48 -11.82 -5.45
CA THR A 180 -5.40 -12.79 -4.83
C THR A 180 -5.59 -12.52 -3.34
N ASP A 181 -4.55 -12.06 -2.66
CA ASP A 181 -4.57 -11.57 -1.28
C ASP A 181 -5.54 -10.39 -1.10
N ILE A 182 -5.45 -9.37 -1.97
CA ILE A 182 -6.36 -8.21 -1.94
C ILE A 182 -7.79 -8.63 -2.26
N LEU A 183 -7.99 -9.55 -3.21
CA LEU A 183 -9.32 -10.08 -3.53
C LEU A 183 -9.95 -10.80 -2.33
N ILE A 184 -9.20 -11.69 -1.67
CA ILE A 184 -9.67 -12.41 -0.47
C ILE A 184 -10.02 -11.40 0.62
N GLN A 185 -9.13 -10.45 0.88
CA GLN A 185 -9.34 -9.44 1.91
C GLN A 185 -10.59 -8.60 1.60
N TRP A 186 -10.80 -8.20 0.36
CA TRP A 186 -12.01 -7.46 -0.05
C TRP A 186 -13.28 -8.27 0.20
N LEU A 187 -13.29 -9.52 -0.26
CA LEU A 187 -14.44 -10.41 -0.10
C LEU A 187 -14.78 -10.62 1.38
N VAL A 188 -13.78 -10.83 2.23
CA VAL A 188 -14.00 -11.10 3.66
C VAL A 188 -14.37 -9.82 4.42
N GLU A 189 -13.52 -8.79 4.36
CA GLU A 189 -13.64 -7.62 5.24
C GLU A 189 -14.73 -6.64 4.79
N ILE A 190 -14.92 -6.48 3.47
CA ILE A 190 -15.83 -5.46 2.92
C ILE A 190 -17.16 -6.09 2.52
N ASP A 191 -17.08 -7.18 1.77
CA ASP A 191 -18.28 -7.82 1.24
C ASP A 191 -18.87 -8.86 2.22
N GLY A 192 -18.17 -9.23 3.30
CA GLY A 192 -18.68 -10.11 4.35
C GLY A 192 -18.84 -11.58 3.91
N TRP A 193 -17.96 -12.07 3.04
CA TRP A 193 -17.82 -13.50 2.76
C TRP A 193 -17.08 -14.20 3.89
N ASP A 194 -17.38 -15.48 4.12
CA ASP A 194 -16.52 -16.30 4.97
C ASP A 194 -15.19 -16.60 4.25
N GLU A 195 -14.15 -16.84 5.05
CA GLU A 195 -12.79 -17.01 4.54
C GLU A 195 -12.66 -18.21 3.59
N GLN A 196 -13.36 -19.32 3.87
CA GLN A 196 -13.31 -20.52 3.03
C GLN A 196 -13.90 -20.25 1.63
N SER A 197 -15.05 -19.57 1.59
CA SER A 197 -15.69 -19.17 0.34
C SER A 197 -14.84 -18.17 -0.44
N ALA A 198 -14.24 -17.19 0.23
CA ALA A 198 -13.34 -16.22 -0.39
C ALA A 198 -12.09 -16.88 -0.98
N GLN A 199 -11.47 -17.82 -0.26
CA GLN A 199 -10.33 -18.59 -0.76
C GLN A 199 -10.70 -19.42 -1.99
N LYS A 200 -11.88 -20.08 -1.98
CA LYS A 200 -12.36 -20.85 -3.13
C LYS A 200 -12.51 -19.95 -4.37
N LEU A 201 -13.11 -18.77 -4.19
CA LEU A 201 -13.26 -17.79 -5.27
C LEU A 201 -11.90 -17.30 -5.76
N ALA A 202 -10.95 -16.98 -4.87
CA ALA A 202 -9.62 -16.54 -5.27
C ALA A 202 -8.85 -17.59 -6.11
N ILE A 203 -8.94 -18.87 -5.74
CA ILE A 203 -8.37 -19.97 -6.53
C ILE A 203 -9.01 -20.04 -7.93
N ASP A 204 -10.32 -19.88 -8.01
CA ASP A 204 -11.05 -19.89 -9.28
C ASP A 204 -10.70 -18.69 -10.15
N TYR A 205 -10.59 -17.50 -9.55
CA TYR A 205 -10.13 -16.28 -10.20
C TYR A 205 -8.71 -16.43 -10.77
N GLU A 206 -7.76 -16.92 -9.98
CA GLU A 206 -6.37 -17.11 -10.43
C GLU A 206 -6.30 -18.06 -11.63
N LYS A 207 -7.07 -19.17 -11.58
CA LYS A 207 -7.19 -20.11 -12.71
C LYS A 207 -7.79 -19.44 -13.94
N GLY A 208 -8.85 -18.64 -13.76
CA GLY A 208 -9.52 -17.91 -14.83
C GLY A 208 -8.59 -16.91 -15.53
N ILE A 209 -7.86 -16.09 -14.77
CA ILE A 209 -6.87 -15.15 -15.31
C ILE A 209 -5.78 -15.89 -16.08
N SER A 210 -5.17 -16.93 -15.49
CA SER A 210 -4.12 -17.72 -16.16
C SER A 210 -4.58 -18.36 -17.47
N LEU A 211 -5.84 -18.82 -17.52
CA LEU A 211 -6.45 -19.36 -18.73
C LEU A 211 -6.61 -18.30 -19.82
N LEU A 212 -7.10 -17.11 -19.47
CA LEU A 212 -7.31 -16.00 -20.41
C LEU A 212 -5.98 -15.46 -20.95
N GLU A 213 -4.96 -15.33 -20.11
CA GLU A 213 -3.60 -14.97 -20.53
C GLU A 213 -3.03 -16.00 -21.52
N THR A 214 -3.24 -17.29 -21.24
CA THR A 214 -2.83 -18.37 -22.14
C THR A 214 -3.58 -18.31 -23.46
N TYR A 215 -4.89 -18.04 -23.42
CA TYR A 215 -5.72 -17.88 -24.61
C TYR A 215 -5.22 -16.73 -25.50
N ASP A 216 -4.96 -15.56 -24.92
CA ASP A 216 -4.46 -14.40 -25.67
C ASP A 216 -3.09 -14.68 -26.29
N ARG A 217 -2.19 -15.34 -25.55
CA ARG A 217 -0.88 -15.75 -26.09
C ARG A 217 -0.99 -16.71 -27.28
N LEU A 218 -1.98 -17.61 -27.28
CA LEU A 218 -2.17 -18.59 -28.37
C LEU A 218 -2.93 -18.03 -29.58
N THR A 219 -3.71 -16.96 -29.40
CA THR A 219 -4.59 -16.42 -30.45
C THR A 219 -4.15 -15.06 -30.99
N ARG A 220 -3.31 -14.34 -30.25
CA ARG A 220 -2.80 -13.01 -30.61
C ARG A 220 -1.26 -12.95 -30.72
N GLY A 221 -0.57 -14.04 -30.39
CA GLY A 221 0.86 -14.24 -30.65
C GLY A 221 1.08 -14.87 -32.02
#